data_AF-F8NVD7-F1
#
_entry.id   AF-F8NVD7-F1
#
_cell.length_a   1.000
_cell.length_b   1.000
_cell.length_c   1.000
_cell.angle_alpha   90.00
_cell.angle_beta   90.00
_cell.angle_gamma   90.00
#
_symmetry.space_group_name_H-M   'P 1'
#
loop_
_entity.id
_entity.type
_entity.pdbx_description
1 polymer ?
#
loop_
_entity_poly.entity_id
_entity_poly.type
_entity_poly.pdbx_seq_one_letter_code
_entity_poly.pdbx_strand_id
1 'polypeptide(L)'
;MSAPSLPAPRRIVTTHNEQGQAVIQTDDNVPSESMAGLEHLRTGTFWVTSDGLPTKDNNNNEDGARRKVGGLGLVQPKGTNFKYTDLGPGATTPMHRTTSVDYNILSKVNSS
;
A
#
# COMPACT_ATOMS: atom_id res chain seq x y z
N MET A 1 21.02 -12.80 -1.50
CA MET A 1 20.58 -12.44 -2.87
C MET A 1 19.38 -11.53 -2.72
N SER A 2 19.11 -10.52 -3.57
CA SER A 2 17.88 -9.72 -3.41
C SER A 2 16.65 -10.52 -3.84
N ALA A 3 15.46 -10.27 -3.26
CA ALA A 3 14.22 -10.83 -3.81
C ALA A 3 14.08 -10.44 -5.29
N PRO A 4 13.66 -11.37 -6.18
CA PRO A 4 13.29 -10.99 -7.53
C PRO A 4 12.15 -9.97 -7.47
N SER A 5 12.25 -8.85 -8.19
CA SER A 5 11.19 -7.86 -8.23
C SER A 5 10.00 -8.44 -8.98
N LEU A 6 8.89 -8.64 -8.28
CA LEU A 6 7.62 -8.91 -8.95
C LEU A 6 7.20 -7.67 -9.76
N PRO A 7 6.44 -7.85 -10.86
CA PRO A 7 5.84 -6.73 -11.58
C PRO A 7 5.07 -5.81 -10.63
N ALA A 8 5.33 -4.51 -10.73
CA ALA A 8 4.64 -3.48 -9.96
C ALA A 8 3.12 -3.55 -10.25
N PRO A 9 2.25 -3.72 -9.24
CA PRO A 9 0.81 -3.76 -9.46
C PRO A 9 0.31 -2.44 -10.03
N ARG A 10 -0.61 -2.51 -11.01
CA ARG A 10 -1.33 -1.34 -11.53
C ARG A 10 -2.31 -0.83 -10.48
N ARG A 11 -2.29 0.47 -10.21
CA ARG A 11 -3.18 1.18 -9.30
C ARG A 11 -3.98 2.21 -10.11
N ILE A 12 -5.30 2.17 -9.93
CA ILE A 12 -6.21 3.14 -10.52
C ILE A 12 -6.94 3.83 -9.37
N VAL A 13 -6.83 5.15 -9.30
CA VAL A 13 -7.50 5.99 -8.30
C VAL A 13 -8.57 6.81 -9.00
N THR A 14 -9.80 6.79 -8.46
CA THR A 14 -10.93 7.54 -9.00
C THR A 14 -11.28 8.71 -8.10
N THR A 15 -11.80 9.80 -8.68
CA THR A 15 -12.31 10.95 -7.96
C THR A 15 -13.54 11.54 -8.67
N HIS A 16 -14.05 12.68 -8.20
CA HIS A 16 -15.09 13.46 -8.88
C HIS A 16 -14.49 14.75 -9.43
N ASN A 17 -14.87 15.15 -10.65
CA ASN A 17 -14.53 16.46 -11.20
C ASN A 17 -15.40 17.59 -10.59
N GLU A 18 -15.18 18.84 -11.02
CA GLU A 18 -15.93 20.01 -10.54
C GLU A 18 -17.45 19.92 -10.80
N GLN A 19 -17.88 19.09 -11.76
CA GLN A 19 -19.28 18.84 -12.08
C GLN A 19 -19.86 17.63 -11.30
N GLY A 20 -19.09 17.03 -10.39
CA GLY A 20 -19.50 15.87 -9.60
C GLY A 20 -19.51 14.55 -10.39
N GLN A 21 -18.83 14.47 -11.54
CA GLN A 21 -18.76 13.26 -12.36
C GLN A 21 -17.55 12.41 -11.97
N ALA A 22 -17.72 11.09 -11.93
CA ALA A 22 -16.65 10.15 -11.63
C ALA A 22 -15.60 10.12 -12.75
N VAL A 23 -14.32 10.28 -12.40
CA VAL A 23 -13.18 10.32 -13.31
C VAL A 23 -11.98 9.56 -12.74
N ILE A 24 -11.03 9.18 -13.60
CA ILE A 24 -9.73 8.63 -13.17
C ILE A 24 -8.82 9.79 -12.79
N GLN A 25 -8.33 9.78 -11.55
CA GLN A 25 -7.33 10.72 -11.05
C GLN A 25 -5.91 10.24 -11.35
N THR A 26 -5.66 8.94 -11.12
CA THR A 26 -4.35 8.32 -11.28
C THR A 26 -4.49 6.95 -11.91
N ASP A 27 -3.62 6.63 -12.86
CA ASP A 27 -3.45 5.30 -13.45
C ASP A 27 -1.95 5.05 -13.56
N ASP A 28 -1.40 4.33 -12.58
CA ASP A 28 0.04 4.12 -12.45
C ASP A 28 0.39 2.69 -12.01
N ASN A 29 1.67 2.39 -11.98
CA ASN A 29 2.19 1.17 -11.37
C ASN A 29 2.85 1.55 -10.04
N VAL A 30 2.59 0.78 -8.98
CA VAL A 30 3.18 1.01 -7.66
C VAL A 30 4.42 0.15 -7.50
N PRO A 31 5.66 0.68 -7.66
CA PRO A 31 6.87 -0.09 -7.48
C PRO A 31 7.05 -0.49 -6.01
N SER A 32 7.68 -1.64 -5.77
CA SER A 32 8.05 -2.06 -4.43
C SER A 32 9.44 -1.54 -4.06
N GLU A 33 9.62 -1.20 -2.80
CA GLU A 33 10.89 -0.79 -2.20
C GLU A 33 11.38 -1.86 -1.22
N SER A 34 12.70 -2.04 -1.13
CA SER A 34 13.30 -2.96 -0.16
C SER A 34 13.09 -2.46 1.26
N MET A 35 12.74 -3.35 2.19
CA MET A 35 12.63 -3.01 3.60
C MET A 35 14.00 -3.14 4.29
N ALA A 36 14.47 -2.06 4.92
CA ALA A 36 15.75 -2.06 5.62
C ALA A 36 15.77 -3.13 6.72
N GLY A 37 16.83 -3.95 6.74
CA GLY A 37 17.01 -5.03 7.73
C GLY A 37 16.19 -6.29 7.47
N LEU A 38 15.41 -6.35 6.39
CA LEU A 38 14.61 -7.51 6.02
C LEU A 38 14.96 -8.00 4.62
N GLU A 39 15.81 -9.04 4.57
CA GLU A 39 16.20 -9.64 3.30
C GLU A 39 14.99 -10.27 2.61
N HIS A 40 14.99 -10.17 1.27
CA HIS A 40 13.95 -10.76 0.42
C HIS A 40 12.52 -10.24 0.64
N LEU A 41 12.35 -9.13 1.38
CA LEU A 41 11.07 -8.45 1.56
C LEU A 41 11.07 -7.10 0.85
N ARG A 42 10.02 -6.87 0.05
CA ARG A 42 9.76 -5.58 -0.60
C ARG A 42 8.32 -5.17 -0.34
N THR A 43 8.03 -3.87 -0.28
CA THR A 43 6.67 -3.37 -0.04
C THR A 43 6.36 -2.18 -0.94
N GLY A 44 5.09 -2.02 -1.32
CA GLY A 44 4.59 -0.84 -2.00
C GLY A 44 3.25 -0.43 -1.43
N THR A 45 3.01 0.88 -1.33
CA THR A 45 1.82 1.46 -0.70
C THR A 45 0.80 1.84 -1.76
N PHE A 46 -0.43 1.37 -1.62
CA PHE A 46 -1.54 1.75 -2.49
C PHE A 46 -2.23 3.02 -2.01
N TRP A 47 -2.53 3.09 -0.71
CA TRP A 47 -3.22 4.23 -0.11
C TRP A 47 -3.12 4.24 1.42
N VAL A 48 -3.06 5.43 2.01
CA VAL A 48 -3.07 5.64 3.46
C VAL A 48 -4.09 6.72 3.80
N THR A 49 -4.97 6.44 4.75
CA THR A 49 -5.87 7.45 5.35
C THR A 49 -5.37 7.79 6.74
N SER A 50 -5.52 9.04 7.18
CA SER A 50 -5.03 9.50 8.50
C SER A 50 -6.02 10.36 9.27
N ASP A 51 -7.20 10.61 8.70
CA ASP A 51 -8.19 11.57 9.16
C ASP A 51 -9.32 10.94 9.99
N GLY A 52 -9.29 9.63 10.21
CA GLY A 52 -10.30 8.90 10.96
C GLY A 52 -10.87 7.71 10.19
N LEU A 53 -11.63 6.88 10.90
CA LEU A 53 -12.47 5.84 10.32
C LEU A 53 -13.89 6.00 10.91
N PRO A 54 -14.89 6.38 10.10
CA PRO A 54 -14.86 6.56 8.65
C PRO A 54 -14.00 7.76 8.20
N THR A 55 -13.35 7.61 7.05
CA THR A 55 -12.48 8.63 6.44
C THR A 55 -13.28 9.60 5.55
N LYS A 56 -12.82 10.84 5.40
CA LYS A 56 -13.31 11.85 4.44
C LYS A 56 -12.35 12.06 3.27
N ASP A 57 -11.38 11.16 3.11
CA ASP A 57 -10.29 11.23 2.14
C ASP A 57 -10.75 11.11 0.67
N ASN A 58 -12.06 10.92 0.43
CA ASN A 58 -12.67 11.05 -0.89
C ASN A 58 -12.98 12.50 -1.31
N ASN A 59 -12.75 13.49 -0.43
CA ASN A 59 -13.04 14.91 -0.67
C ASN A 59 -11.79 15.79 -0.74
N ASN A 60 -10.60 15.20 -0.87
CA ASN A 60 -9.37 15.95 -1.09
C ASN A 60 -8.66 15.50 -2.38
N ASN A 61 -7.79 16.36 -2.91
CA ASN A 61 -7.06 16.11 -4.14
C ASN A 61 -5.66 15.50 -3.90
N GLU A 62 -5.37 15.06 -2.68
CA GLU A 62 -4.07 14.49 -2.34
C GLU A 62 -4.01 13.00 -2.72
N ASP A 63 -2.85 12.55 -3.20
CA ASP A 63 -2.60 11.12 -3.41
C ASP A 63 -2.19 10.48 -2.08
N GLY A 64 -3.08 9.67 -1.50
CA GLY A 64 -2.85 9.00 -0.23
C GLY A 64 -1.68 8.01 -0.23
N ALA A 65 -1.18 7.53 -1.38
CA ALA A 65 0.04 6.73 -1.40
C ALA A 65 1.31 7.53 -1.07
N ARG A 66 1.27 8.86 -1.18
CA ARG A 66 2.41 9.72 -0.84
C ARG A 66 2.53 9.98 0.66
N ARG A 67 1.51 9.60 1.44
CA ARG A 67 1.54 9.78 2.90
C ARG A 67 2.46 8.74 3.53
N LYS A 68 3.29 9.21 4.46
CA LYS A 68 4.17 8.33 5.25
C LYS A 68 3.40 7.76 6.43
N VAL A 69 3.45 6.44 6.59
CA VAL A 69 2.94 5.76 7.79
C VAL A 69 3.99 5.87 8.89
N GLY A 70 3.60 6.35 10.07
CA GLY A 70 4.50 6.49 11.21
C GLY A 70 5.01 5.16 11.78
N GLY A 71 6.03 5.24 12.65
CA GLY A 71 6.60 4.06 13.31
C GLY A 71 7.30 3.11 12.34
N LEU A 72 7.01 1.81 12.43
CA LEU A 72 7.53 0.77 11.53
C LEU A 72 6.79 0.70 10.17
N GLY A 73 5.93 1.67 9.86
CA GLY A 73 5.14 1.66 8.61
C GLY A 73 4.09 0.53 8.55
N LEU A 74 3.67 0.03 9.71
CA LEU A 74 2.73 -1.08 9.86
C LEU A 74 1.31 -0.56 10.12
N VAL A 75 1.15 0.26 11.15
CA VAL A 75 -0.14 0.79 11.59
C VAL A 75 -0.17 2.29 11.38
N GLN A 76 -1.23 2.78 10.73
CA GLN A 76 -1.55 4.20 10.72
C GLN A 76 -2.57 4.47 11.83
N PRO A 77 -2.20 5.17 12.92
CA PRO A 77 -3.13 5.44 14.01
C PRO A 77 -4.36 6.20 13.50
N LYS A 78 -5.56 5.74 13.89
CA LYS A 78 -6.85 6.30 13.50
C LYS A 78 -7.13 6.30 11.98
N GLY A 79 -6.40 5.49 11.22
CA GLY A 79 -6.56 5.43 9.77
C GLY A 79 -6.36 4.02 9.22
N THR A 80 -6.21 3.92 7.90
CA THR A 80 -5.90 2.67 7.21
C THR A 80 -4.57 2.77 6.48
N ASN A 81 -3.93 1.61 6.32
CA ASN A 81 -2.74 1.44 5.50
C ASN A 81 -3.01 0.29 4.53
N PHE A 82 -3.25 0.62 3.27
CA PHE A 82 -3.41 -0.38 2.21
C PHE A 82 -2.11 -0.47 1.41
N LYS A 83 -1.45 -1.62 1.50
CA LYS A 83 -0.16 -1.88 0.88
C LYS A 83 -0.05 -3.34 0.46
N TYR A 84 0.94 -3.64 -0.37
CA TYR A 84 1.34 -5.02 -0.67
C TYR A 84 2.75 -5.31 -0.16
N THR A 85 3.03 -6.60 0.00
CA THR A 85 4.35 -7.11 0.39
C THR A 85 4.73 -8.23 -0.57
N ASP A 86 5.88 -8.09 -1.22
CA ASP A 86 6.50 -9.18 -1.99
C ASP A 86 7.32 -10.03 -1.03
N LEU A 87 6.95 -11.31 -0.93
CA LEU A 87 7.68 -12.31 -0.16
C LEU A 87 8.57 -13.12 -1.11
N GLY A 88 9.87 -12.85 -1.09
CA GLY A 88 10.85 -13.64 -1.85
C GLY A 88 11.08 -15.03 -1.25
N PRO A 89 11.73 -15.95 -1.99
CA PRO A 89 12.07 -17.27 -1.46
C PRO A 89 12.90 -17.18 -0.18
N GLY A 90 12.49 -17.90 0.87
CA GLY A 90 13.16 -17.90 2.18
C GLY A 90 12.94 -16.63 3.01
N ALA A 91 12.17 -15.65 2.51
CA ALA A 91 11.83 -14.45 3.28
C ALA A 91 11.02 -14.80 4.52
N THR A 92 11.29 -14.11 5.62
CA THR A 92 10.50 -14.22 6.85
C THR A 92 10.16 -12.82 7.35
N THR A 93 8.91 -12.63 7.75
CA THR A 93 8.47 -11.41 8.43
C THR A 93 8.68 -11.59 9.94
N PRO A 94 9.30 -10.63 10.64
CA PRO A 94 9.43 -10.70 12.09
C PRO A 94 8.07 -10.81 12.77
N MET A 95 7.98 -11.67 13.77
CA MET A 95 6.79 -11.76 14.61
C MET A 95 6.57 -10.43 15.33
N HIS A 96 5.39 -9.85 15.18
CA HIS A 96 4.99 -8.62 15.85
C HIS A 96 3.47 -8.61 16.09
N ARG A 97 3.02 -7.66 16.91
CA ARG A 97 1.60 -7.42 17.18
C ARG A 97 1.29 -5.96 16.90
N THR A 98 0.17 -5.74 16.23
CA THR A 98 -0.39 -4.43 15.93
C THR A 98 -1.72 -4.24 16.66
N THR A 99 -2.08 -2.98 16.92
CA THR A 99 -3.45 -2.62 17.31
C THR A 99 -4.23 -2.26 16.05
N SER A 100 -4.41 -3.25 15.17
CA SER A 100 -5.15 -3.14 13.91
C SER A 100 -5.88 -4.46 13.61
N VAL A 101 -6.83 -4.40 12.67
CA VAL A 101 -7.39 -5.59 12.03
C VAL A 101 -6.92 -5.55 10.58
N ASP A 102 -6.17 -6.57 10.16
CA ASP A 102 -5.53 -6.60 8.85
C ASP A 102 -6.20 -7.64 7.95
N TYR A 103 -6.71 -7.20 6.79
CA TYR A 103 -7.24 -8.08 5.76
C TYR A 103 -6.11 -8.44 4.79
N ASN A 104 -5.58 -9.66 4.91
CA ASN A 104 -4.48 -10.12 4.07
C ASN A 104 -5.03 -10.99 2.94
N ILE A 105 -4.70 -10.62 1.70
CA ILE A 105 -5.10 -11.35 0.49
C ILE A 105 -3.84 -11.86 -0.17
N LEU A 106 -3.70 -13.19 -0.25
CA LEU A 106 -2.62 -13.80 -1.01
C LEU A 106 -2.95 -13.73 -2.50
N SER A 107 -2.11 -13.03 -3.25
CA SER A 107 -2.21 -12.98 -4.71
C SER A 107 -0.96 -13.60 -5.32
N LYS A 108 -1.15 -14.26 -6.47
CA LYS A 108 -0.05 -14.79 -7.28
C LYS A 108 0.09 -13.89 -8.50
N VAL A 109 1.30 -13.40 -8.74
CA VAL A 109 1.63 -12.80 -10.03
C VAL A 109 2.08 -13.93 -10.95
N ASN A 110 1.36 -14.14 -12.05
CA ASN A 110 1.82 -15.06 -13.08
C ASN A 110 2.96 -14.39 -13.83
N SER A 111 4.18 -14.88 -13.62
CA SER A 111 5.30 -14.58 -14.50
C SER A 111 4.98 -15.16 -15.89
N SER A 112 5.03 -14.31 -16.91
CA SER A 112 4.97 -14.74 -18.32
C SER A 112 6.22 -15.52 -18.71
#